data_AF-A0A916V8A5-F1
#
_entry.id   AF-A0A916V8A5-F1
#
_cell.length_a   1.000
_cell.length_b   1.000
_cell.length_c   1.000
_cell.angle_alpha   90.00
_cell.angle_beta   90.00
_cell.angle_gamma   90.00
#
_symmetry.space_group_name_H-M   'P 1'
#
loop_
_entity.id
_entity.type
_entity.pdbx_description
1 polymer ?
#
loop_
_entity_poly.entity_id
_entity_poly.type
_entity_poly.pdbx_seq_one_letter_code
_entity_poly.pdbx_strand_id
1 'polypeptide(L)'
;MKLKRVSIKGLNNKVDCDFEFHNDINVVTGINGCGKTTLLKMLWYAISGNIERLVSEISFESFNLETSCFNLSLNSKDTVVEWEYNGNEIKKNGLINLDSYSSAQEIAPLQSLIIESNTSSLFFPTFRRIEGGYLMANFQTSGRIAKPLQSLSPPFRSAFPLTVSILQSERNSDKVSIKSEFDKLSKSLSIAAHKFICSISTYDLGLLLVSRYAHASEKTNEEFLRFSTLMSNQIEGIKSDIQSDQQEALTILTKLQQANNAVNSKRDELLKPFKILSELVIKVLRYKGIKLDDFVIGESTDAIDSRLLSAGEQQMLSFLCYNAFYEDSVIFIDEPELSLHADWQRRLFANLMKQQSSNQFIVATHSPFIYSKYSDKEIILSEEKGE
;
A
#
# COMPACT_ATOMS: atom_id res chain seq x y z
N MET A 1 -10.15 1.30 3.01
CA MET A 1 -10.14 2.51 3.86
C MET A 1 -10.04 3.75 2.99
N LYS A 2 -10.70 4.85 3.37
CA LYS A 2 -10.63 6.16 2.69
C LYS A 2 -10.42 7.28 3.70
N LEU A 3 -9.60 8.27 3.38
CA LEU A 3 -9.57 9.55 4.08
C LEU A 3 -10.80 10.36 3.67
N LYS A 4 -11.41 11.06 4.62
CA LYS A 4 -12.61 11.88 4.39
C LYS A 4 -12.38 13.34 4.64
N ARG A 5 -11.75 13.70 5.77
CA ARG A 5 -11.45 15.09 6.12
C ARG A 5 -10.22 15.16 7.00
N VAL A 6 -9.46 16.24 6.89
CA VAL A 6 -8.39 16.57 7.84
C VAL A 6 -8.51 18.02 8.25
N SER A 7 -8.28 18.28 9.54
CA SER A 7 -8.15 19.62 10.11
C SER A 7 -6.87 19.70 10.92
N ILE A 8 -5.99 20.62 10.57
CA ILE A 8 -4.67 20.81 11.20
C ILE A 8 -4.53 22.27 11.56
N LYS A 9 -4.06 22.53 12.79
CA LYS A 9 -3.65 23.86 13.23
C LYS A 9 -2.15 23.87 13.48
N GLY A 10 -1.49 24.95 13.05
CA GLY A 10 -0.07 25.19 13.27
C GLY A 10 0.86 24.18 12.59
N LEU A 11 0.50 23.62 11.43
CA LEU A 11 1.38 22.71 10.68
C LEU A 11 2.72 23.42 10.38
N ASN A 12 3.82 22.84 10.89
CA ASN A 12 5.16 23.45 10.92
C ASN A 12 5.19 24.88 11.46
N ASN A 13 4.27 25.22 12.38
CA ASN A 13 4.08 26.54 12.98
C ASN A 13 3.75 27.65 11.95
N LYS A 14 3.16 27.26 10.81
CA LYS A 14 2.97 28.16 9.67
C LYS A 14 1.60 28.10 9.03
N VAL A 15 1.00 26.92 8.93
CA VAL A 15 -0.18 26.69 8.09
C VAL A 15 -1.29 26.04 8.90
N ASP A 16 -2.46 26.64 8.88
CA ASP A 16 -3.71 25.99 9.27
C ASP A 16 -4.35 25.42 8.01
N CYS A 17 -4.93 24.22 8.10
CA CYS A 17 -5.62 23.64 6.97
C CYS A 17 -6.84 22.84 7.41
N ASP A 18 -7.91 22.93 6.62
CA ASP A 18 -9.14 22.17 6.80
C ASP A 18 -9.71 21.87 5.42
N PHE A 19 -9.74 20.59 5.05
CA PHE A 19 -10.26 20.17 3.75
C PHE A 19 -10.79 18.75 3.77
N GLU A 20 -11.75 18.52 2.88
CA GLU A 20 -12.36 17.20 2.62
C GLU A 20 -11.66 16.52 1.45
N PHE A 21 -11.58 15.20 1.51
CA PHE A 21 -10.96 14.37 0.48
C PHE A 21 -12.03 13.71 -0.41
N HIS A 22 -11.77 13.70 -1.71
CA HIS A 22 -12.47 12.89 -2.68
C HIS A 22 -12.05 11.41 -2.57
N ASN A 23 -12.97 10.51 -2.87
CA ASN A 23 -12.74 9.06 -2.79
C ASN A 23 -11.75 8.54 -3.84
N ASP A 24 -11.47 9.30 -4.90
CA ASP A 24 -10.59 8.89 -6.00
C ASP A 24 -9.23 9.57 -5.96
N ILE A 25 -9.09 10.83 -6.37
CA ILE A 25 -7.81 11.56 -6.42
C ILE A 25 -7.91 12.91 -5.76
N ASN A 26 -6.87 13.27 -5.03
CA ASN A 26 -6.72 14.56 -4.35
C ASN A 26 -5.33 15.08 -4.66
N VAL A 27 -5.24 16.28 -5.22
CA VAL A 27 -3.98 16.87 -5.67
C VAL A 27 -3.59 18.03 -4.78
N VAL A 28 -2.60 17.82 -3.92
CA VAL A 28 -2.06 18.84 -3.03
C VAL A 28 -1.04 19.70 -3.79
N THR A 29 -1.31 21.00 -3.88
CA THR A 29 -0.47 22.00 -4.53
C THR A 29 -0.09 23.12 -3.56
N GLY A 30 0.82 23.98 -3.99
CA GLY A 30 1.29 25.11 -3.19
C GLY A 30 2.74 25.45 -3.47
N ILE A 31 3.18 26.61 -2.99
CA ILE A 31 4.55 27.10 -3.21
C ILE A 31 5.62 26.16 -2.66
N ASN A 32 6.85 26.28 -3.15
CA ASN A 32 7.97 25.51 -2.61
C ASN A 32 8.14 25.80 -1.11
N GLY A 33 8.20 24.76 -0.29
CA GLY A 33 8.37 24.90 1.17
C GLY A 33 7.09 25.12 1.97
N CYS A 34 5.89 25.14 1.35
CA CYS A 34 4.61 25.30 2.08
C CYS A 34 4.19 24.08 2.92
N GLY A 35 4.94 22.98 2.89
CA GLY A 35 4.68 21.80 3.73
C GLY A 35 3.92 20.65 3.06
N LYS A 36 3.78 20.59 1.72
CA LYS A 36 3.14 19.46 1.00
C LYS A 36 3.65 18.09 1.43
N THR A 37 4.96 17.86 1.35
CA THR A 37 5.60 16.62 1.80
C THR A 37 5.29 16.34 3.27
N THR A 38 5.32 17.37 4.12
CA THR A 38 4.99 17.24 5.55
C THR A 38 3.54 16.81 5.76
N LEU A 39 2.58 17.41 5.04
CA LEU A 39 1.17 17.02 5.09
C LEU A 39 1.01 15.55 4.69
N LEU A 40 1.60 15.13 3.57
CA LEU A 40 1.53 13.75 3.10
C LEU A 40 2.12 12.78 4.16
N LYS A 41 3.29 13.12 4.72
CA LYS A 41 3.92 12.33 5.79
C LYS A 41 3.02 12.25 7.02
N MET A 42 2.43 13.36 7.44
CA MET A 42 1.55 13.42 8.61
C MET A 42 0.34 12.51 8.44
N LEU A 43 -0.36 12.63 7.31
CA LEU A 43 -1.50 11.79 6.97
C LEU A 43 -1.11 10.31 6.93
N TRP A 44 0.04 9.99 6.32
CA TRP A 44 0.49 8.61 6.23
C TRP A 44 0.92 8.04 7.58
N TYR A 45 1.67 8.79 8.39
CA TYR A 45 2.07 8.35 9.72
C TYR A 45 0.85 8.09 10.61
N ALA A 46 -0.17 8.96 10.52
CA ALA A 46 -1.44 8.82 11.22
C ALA A 46 -2.13 7.49 10.90
N ILE A 47 -2.26 7.14 9.62
CA ILE A 47 -2.98 5.93 9.22
C ILE A 47 -2.14 4.66 9.22
N SER A 48 -0.81 4.76 9.19
CA SER A 48 0.10 3.61 9.21
C SER A 48 0.47 3.16 10.63
N GLY A 49 0.08 3.93 11.66
CA GLY A 49 0.43 3.67 13.04
C GLY A 49 1.84 4.16 13.43
N ASN A 50 2.49 4.97 12.60
CA ASN A 50 3.77 5.62 12.91
C ASN A 50 3.59 6.88 13.78
N ILE A 51 2.75 6.82 14.83
CA ILE A 51 2.36 8.01 15.62
C ILE A 51 3.55 8.64 16.35
N GLU A 52 4.49 7.84 16.85
CA GLU A 52 5.71 8.34 17.49
C GLU A 52 6.49 9.28 16.55
N ARG A 53 6.58 8.93 15.26
CA ARG A 53 7.24 9.75 14.24
C ARG A 53 6.42 10.97 13.87
N LEU A 54 5.10 10.83 13.78
CA LEU A 54 4.21 11.97 13.53
C LEU A 54 4.46 13.07 14.55
N VAL A 55 4.46 12.71 15.83
CA VAL A 55 4.62 13.66 16.92
C VAL A 55 6.05 14.19 17.01
N SER A 56 7.05 13.33 16.86
CA SER A 56 8.46 13.75 17.05
C SER A 56 9.05 14.49 15.85
N GLU A 57 8.58 14.22 14.63
CA GLU A 57 9.13 14.81 13.40
C GLU A 57 8.34 16.03 12.91
N ILE A 58 7.07 16.19 13.30
CA ILE A 58 6.17 17.21 12.74
C ILE A 58 5.63 18.11 13.85
N SER A 59 5.83 19.43 13.71
CA SER A 59 5.26 20.43 14.61
C SER A 59 3.83 20.77 14.19
N PHE A 60 2.89 20.74 15.13
CA PHE A 60 1.49 21.12 14.97
C PHE A 60 0.93 21.53 16.34
N GLU A 61 -0.20 22.24 16.36
CA GLU A 61 -0.97 22.55 17.58
C GLU A 61 -2.08 21.52 17.80
N SER A 62 -2.84 21.22 16.73
CA SER A 62 -3.87 20.18 16.75
C SER A 62 -3.97 19.50 15.39
N PHE A 63 -4.28 18.21 15.37
CA PHE A 63 -4.47 17.40 14.17
C PHE A 63 -5.68 16.49 14.35
N ASN A 64 -6.66 16.62 13.46
CA ASN A 64 -7.85 15.78 13.43
C ASN A 64 -7.97 15.16 12.04
N LEU A 65 -8.08 13.83 11.98
CA LEU A 65 -8.23 13.06 10.76
C LEU A 65 -9.47 12.18 10.84
N GLU A 66 -10.39 12.36 9.89
CA GLU A 66 -11.54 11.49 9.70
C GLU A 66 -11.27 10.50 8.56
N THR A 67 -11.50 9.21 8.81
CA THR A 67 -11.44 8.16 7.78
C THR A 67 -12.75 7.37 7.72
N SER A 68 -12.85 6.48 6.75
CA SER A 68 -13.97 5.53 6.64
C SER A 68 -13.99 4.48 7.76
N CYS A 69 -12.86 4.28 8.44
CA CYS A 69 -12.69 3.20 9.41
C CYS A 69 -12.57 3.76 10.82
N PHE A 70 -11.86 4.88 10.98
CA PHE A 70 -11.65 5.52 12.27
C PHE A 70 -11.39 7.03 12.20
N ASN A 71 -11.54 7.68 13.35
CA ASN A 71 -11.15 9.07 13.58
C ASN A 71 -9.92 9.12 14.47
N LEU A 72 -9.05 10.11 14.26
CA LEU A 72 -7.84 10.33 15.04
C LEU A 72 -7.69 11.81 15.35
N SER A 73 -7.68 12.15 16.64
CA SER A 73 -7.40 13.49 17.13
C SER A 73 -6.08 13.49 17.90
N LEU A 74 -5.23 14.49 17.72
CA LEU A 74 -3.95 14.70 18.42
C LEU A 74 -3.80 16.18 18.75
N ASN A 75 -3.28 16.52 19.94
CA ASN A 75 -2.99 17.88 20.36
C ASN A 75 -1.57 17.96 20.95
N SER A 76 -0.87 19.05 20.67
CA SER A 76 0.54 19.24 21.02
C SER A 76 0.80 19.46 22.50
N LYS A 77 -0.23 19.87 23.26
CA LYS A 77 -0.13 20.11 24.71
C LYS A 77 -0.61 18.92 25.55
N ASP A 78 -1.53 18.15 25.00
CA ASP A 78 -2.09 16.93 25.58
C ASP A 78 -2.35 15.97 24.42
N THR A 79 -1.64 14.84 24.30
CA THR A 79 -2.01 13.88 23.25
C THR A 79 -3.19 13.06 23.72
N VAL A 80 -4.36 13.68 23.64
CA VAL A 80 -5.62 12.94 23.72
C VAL A 80 -5.77 12.24 22.39
N VAL A 81 -5.54 10.92 22.36
CA VAL A 81 -5.93 10.15 21.19
C VAL A 81 -7.37 9.69 21.36
N GLU A 82 -8.25 10.27 20.56
CA GLU A 82 -9.61 9.76 20.40
C GLU A 82 -9.65 8.84 19.16
N TRP A 83 -10.09 7.60 19.34
CA TRP A 83 -10.28 6.61 18.27
C TRP A 83 -11.69 6.04 18.34
N GLU A 84 -12.31 5.87 17.17
CA GLU A 84 -13.65 5.29 17.02
C GLU A 84 -13.60 4.30 15.86
N TYR A 85 -14.15 3.08 15.98
CA TYR A 85 -14.16 2.07 14.90
C TYR A 85 -15.51 1.36 14.79
N ASN A 86 -16.11 1.39 13.60
CA ASN A 86 -17.32 0.64 13.21
C ASN A 86 -18.56 0.78 14.12
N GLY A 87 -18.84 1.94 14.70
CA GLY A 87 -20.10 2.21 15.43
C GLY A 87 -20.31 1.41 16.73
N ASN A 88 -19.38 0.51 17.07
CA ASN A 88 -19.16 0.09 18.45
C ASN A 88 -18.19 1.09 19.05
N GLU A 89 -18.67 1.97 19.92
CA GLU A 89 -17.83 2.90 20.68
C GLU A 89 -16.81 2.10 21.52
N ILE A 90 -15.67 1.74 20.95
CA ILE A 90 -14.47 1.48 21.74
C ILE A 90 -13.84 2.86 21.97
N LYS A 91 -14.46 3.65 22.85
CA LYS A 91 -13.84 4.85 23.44
C LYS A 91 -12.68 4.40 24.30
N LYS A 92 -11.52 4.16 23.69
CA LYS A 92 -10.26 4.10 24.42
C LYS A 92 -9.68 5.51 24.41
N ASN A 93 -10.07 6.28 25.41
CA ASN A 93 -9.42 7.55 25.74
C ASN A 93 -8.03 7.22 26.28
N GLY A 94 -7.05 7.13 25.40
CA GLY A 94 -5.64 7.09 25.79
C GLY A 94 -5.13 8.52 25.87
N LEU A 95 -4.94 9.03 27.09
CA LEU A 95 -4.06 10.19 27.30
C LEU A 95 -2.63 9.65 27.14
N ILE A 96 -1.99 9.96 26.02
CA ILE A 96 -0.58 9.66 25.80
C ILE A 96 0.20 10.90 26.22
N ASN A 97 1.02 10.79 27.26
CA ASN A 97 1.90 11.89 27.63
C ASN A 97 3.21 11.74 26.84
N LEU A 98 3.47 12.70 25.95
CA LEU A 98 4.63 12.67 25.06
C LEU A 98 5.94 13.10 25.73
N ASP A 99 5.88 13.56 26.98
CA ASP A 99 7.07 13.98 27.72
C ASP A 99 7.91 12.78 28.17
N SER A 100 8.81 12.36 27.28
CA SER A 100 10.00 11.53 27.52
C SER A 100 9.80 10.08 28.06
N TYR A 101 10.39 9.12 27.33
CA TYR A 101 10.60 7.70 27.70
C TYR A 101 9.37 6.79 27.95
N SER A 102 8.19 7.30 28.32
CA SER A 102 6.94 6.50 28.48
C SER A 102 6.13 6.30 27.18
N SER A 103 6.40 7.09 26.14
CA SER A 103 5.60 7.19 24.92
C SER A 103 5.47 5.89 24.12
N ALA A 104 6.52 5.05 24.05
CA ALA A 104 6.49 3.83 23.23
C ALA A 104 5.52 2.76 23.79
N GLN A 105 5.38 2.65 25.12
CA GLN A 105 4.40 1.74 25.73
C GLN A 105 2.97 2.26 25.62
N GLU A 106 2.79 3.58 25.63
CA GLU A 106 1.49 4.25 25.54
C GLU A 106 0.94 4.29 24.10
N ILE A 107 1.81 4.35 23.09
CA ILE A 107 1.45 4.35 21.67
C ILE A 107 1.17 2.94 21.14
N ALA A 108 1.77 1.91 21.74
CA ALA A 108 1.63 0.52 21.29
C ALA A 108 0.18 0.03 21.14
N PRO A 109 -0.76 0.31 22.08
CA PRO A 109 -2.16 -0.07 21.93
C PRO A 109 -2.83 0.54 20.69
N LEU A 110 -2.54 1.81 20.39
CA LEU A 110 -3.09 2.48 19.22
C LEU A 110 -2.52 1.91 17.94
N GLN A 111 -1.21 1.67 17.91
CA GLN A 111 -0.56 1.05 16.76
C GLN A 111 -1.14 -0.33 16.49
N SER A 112 -1.39 -1.13 17.53
CA SER A 112 -2.08 -2.42 17.42
C SER A 112 -3.48 -2.29 16.84
N LEU A 113 -4.28 -1.31 17.26
CA LEU A 113 -5.64 -1.10 16.73
C LEU A 113 -5.63 -0.74 15.24
N ILE A 114 -4.69 0.11 14.81
CA ILE A 114 -4.52 0.44 13.39
C ILE A 114 -4.10 -0.80 12.61
N ILE A 115 -3.18 -1.62 13.13
CA ILE A 115 -2.77 -2.87 12.50
C ILE A 115 -3.93 -3.87 12.40
N GLU A 116 -4.77 -3.98 13.43
CA GLU A 116 -5.92 -4.88 13.50
C GLU A 116 -7.08 -4.45 12.58
N SER A 117 -7.13 -3.17 12.18
CA SER A 117 -8.19 -2.63 11.30
C SER A 117 -8.17 -3.19 9.87
N ASN A 118 -7.17 -4.03 9.50
CA ASN A 118 -6.97 -4.60 8.17
C ASN A 118 -6.95 -3.54 7.04
N THR A 119 -6.56 -2.31 7.38
CA THR A 119 -6.41 -1.24 6.40
C THR A 119 -5.05 -1.31 5.72
N SER A 120 -4.92 -0.65 4.57
CA SER A 120 -3.68 -0.67 3.79
C SER A 120 -3.41 0.71 3.19
N SER A 121 -2.13 1.04 3.08
CA SER A 121 -1.71 2.30 2.47
C SER A 121 -0.31 2.18 1.89
N LEU A 122 -0.03 2.93 0.83
CA LEU A 122 1.28 2.99 0.20
C LEU A 122 1.80 4.42 0.24
N PHE A 123 3.10 4.60 0.52
CA PHE A 123 3.75 5.89 0.42
C PHE A 123 4.93 5.85 -0.53
N PHE A 124 4.84 6.63 -1.59
CA PHE A 124 5.90 6.87 -2.56
C PHE A 124 6.51 8.25 -2.27
N PRO A 125 7.67 8.32 -1.60
CA PRO A 125 8.36 9.58 -1.35
C PRO A 125 8.95 10.14 -2.64
N THR A 126 9.38 11.41 -2.58
CA THR A 126 10.16 12.01 -3.66
C THR A 126 11.45 11.20 -3.89
N PHE A 127 11.58 10.55 -5.04
CA PHE A 127 12.73 9.69 -5.34
C PHE A 127 14.08 10.43 -5.41
N ARG A 128 14.09 11.78 -5.47
CA ARG A 128 15.30 12.61 -5.52
C ARG A 128 15.78 13.14 -4.16
N ARG A 129 14.91 13.31 -3.15
CA ARG A 129 15.20 14.08 -1.91
C ARG A 129 15.25 13.27 -0.60
N ILE A 130 15.29 11.94 -0.66
CA ILE A 130 15.33 11.10 0.57
C ILE A 130 16.61 11.36 1.41
N GLU A 131 17.58 12.14 0.91
CA GLU A 131 18.75 12.60 1.67
C GLU A 131 18.47 13.70 2.71
N GLY A 132 17.35 14.44 2.65
CA GLY A 132 17.18 15.69 3.45
C GLY A 132 15.98 15.79 4.39
N GLY A 133 14.97 14.92 4.27
CA GLY A 133 13.69 15.09 4.98
C GLY A 133 13.28 13.95 5.90
N TYR A 134 14.01 12.84 5.89
CA TYR A 134 13.93 11.78 6.90
C TYR A 134 15.23 11.90 7.69
N LEU A 135 15.17 12.09 9.01
CA LEU A 135 16.36 12.29 9.84
C LEU A 135 17.35 11.12 9.66
N MET A 136 18.36 11.32 8.80
CA MET A 136 19.51 10.43 8.59
C MET A 136 20.68 10.78 9.53
N ALA A 137 20.48 11.74 10.44
CA ALA A 137 21.45 12.13 11.45
C ALA A 137 20.97 11.64 12.82
N ASN A 138 21.41 10.42 13.19
CA ASN A 138 21.67 9.94 14.57
C ASN A 138 21.67 8.40 14.69
N PHE A 139 22.17 7.67 13.67
CA PHE A 139 22.72 6.33 13.93
C PHE A 139 24.15 6.45 14.46
N GLN A 140 24.33 7.21 15.55
CA GLN A 140 25.44 6.96 16.45
C GLN A 140 25.03 5.80 17.35
N THR A 141 25.80 4.73 17.25
CA THR A 141 25.82 3.56 18.12
C THR A 141 25.45 3.89 19.56
N SER A 142 24.25 3.49 19.97
CA SER A 142 23.94 3.19 21.36
C SER A 142 23.21 1.86 21.35
N GLY A 143 23.95 0.81 21.71
CA GLY A 143 23.45 -0.55 21.66
C GLY A 143 22.20 -0.70 22.52
N ARG A 144 21.13 -1.21 21.92
CA ARG A 144 20.09 -2.02 22.57
C ARG A 144 19.18 -2.59 21.48
N ILE A 145 19.52 -3.80 21.05
CA ILE A 145 18.59 -4.71 20.41
C ILE A 145 17.45 -4.92 21.41
N ALA A 146 16.28 -4.33 21.14
CA ALA A 146 15.07 -4.70 21.84
C ALA A 146 14.78 -6.16 21.52
N LYS A 147 14.98 -7.05 22.51
CA LYS A 147 14.50 -8.42 22.42
C LYS A 147 12.98 -8.37 22.22
N PRO A 148 12.39 -9.14 21.30
CA PRO A 148 10.94 -9.27 21.25
C PRO A 148 10.47 -9.86 22.58
N LEU A 149 9.43 -9.27 23.17
CA LEU A 149 8.72 -9.78 24.35
C LEU A 149 8.29 -11.23 24.09
N GLN A 150 9.03 -12.18 24.69
CA GLN A 150 8.64 -13.58 24.81
C GLN A 150 7.76 -13.73 26.06
N SER A 151 6.45 -13.58 25.93
CA SER A 151 5.47 -14.22 26.84
C SER A 151 4.02 -13.97 26.40
N LEU A 152 3.56 -14.63 25.33
CA LEU A 152 2.14 -14.92 25.14
C LEU A 152 2.02 -16.33 24.57
N SER A 153 1.37 -17.22 25.32
CA SER A 153 1.08 -18.61 24.99
C SER A 153 -0.02 -18.74 23.91
N PRO A 154 -0.11 -19.88 23.20
CA PRO A 154 -0.90 -20.06 21.96
C PRO A 154 -2.42 -20.18 22.22
N PRO A 155 -3.30 -19.92 21.23
CA PRO A 155 -3.30 -20.71 19.98
C PRO A 155 -3.66 -19.90 18.72
N PHE A 156 -2.69 -19.25 18.07
CA PHE A 156 -2.84 -18.85 16.65
C PHE A 156 -1.48 -18.87 15.96
N ARG A 157 -1.14 -20.03 15.38
CA ARG A 157 -0.17 -20.12 14.28
C ARG A 157 -0.86 -20.84 13.13
N SER A 158 -1.39 -20.07 12.19
CA SER A 158 -1.66 -20.53 10.83
C SER A 158 -1.26 -19.43 9.84
N ALA A 159 -0.55 -19.86 8.79
CA ALA A 159 -0.25 -19.15 7.55
C ALA A 159 0.70 -17.94 7.58
N PHE A 160 1.98 -18.17 7.90
CA PHE A 160 3.11 -17.55 7.19
C PHE A 160 4.36 -18.43 7.36
N PRO A 161 4.71 -19.29 6.39
CA PRO A 161 6.06 -19.80 6.27
C PRO A 161 6.69 -19.22 5.02
N LEU A 162 7.57 -18.24 5.17
CA LEU A 162 8.71 -18.01 4.27
C LEU A 162 9.70 -17.07 4.98
N THR A 163 10.29 -17.60 6.06
CA THR A 163 11.64 -17.19 6.44
C THR A 163 12.56 -17.68 5.32
N VAL A 164 12.74 -16.85 4.28
CA VAL A 164 13.83 -17.05 3.33
C VAL A 164 15.10 -16.69 4.11
N SER A 165 15.83 -17.72 4.50
CA SER A 165 17.19 -17.64 4.99
C SER A 165 18.05 -16.85 4.01
N ILE A 166 18.33 -15.60 4.35
CA ILE A 166 19.37 -14.79 3.69
C ILE A 166 20.71 -15.39 4.12
N LEU A 167 21.14 -16.41 3.38
CA LEU A 167 22.50 -16.93 3.40
C LEU A 167 23.10 -16.66 2.03
N GLN A 168 23.66 -15.47 1.81
CA GLN A 168 24.71 -15.29 0.80
C GLN A 168 25.80 -14.34 1.31
N SER A 169 26.92 -14.98 1.63
CA SER A 169 28.32 -14.53 1.56
C SER A 169 28.72 -13.22 2.25
N GLU A 170 29.28 -13.38 3.45
CA GLU A 170 30.38 -12.54 3.92
C GLU A 170 31.59 -12.72 3.00
N ARG A 171 32.02 -11.64 2.34
CA ARG A 171 33.41 -11.21 2.12
C ARG A 171 33.42 -10.11 1.04
N ASN A 172 33.36 -8.86 1.48
CA ASN A 172 34.29 -7.80 1.08
C ASN A 172 33.93 -6.49 1.80
N SER A 173 34.97 -5.87 2.32
CA SER A 173 35.00 -4.59 3.03
C SER A 173 34.45 -3.42 2.20
N ASP A 174 33.76 -2.52 2.89
CA ASP A 174 33.63 -1.09 2.59
C ASP A 174 32.98 -0.68 1.26
N LYS A 175 31.64 -0.79 1.24
CA LYS A 175 30.73 0.24 0.68
C LYS A 175 29.30 -0.11 1.11
N VAL A 176 28.81 0.54 2.16
CA VAL A 176 27.37 0.58 2.45
C VAL A 176 26.70 1.20 1.23
N SER A 177 26.04 0.36 0.42
CA SER A 177 25.35 0.83 -0.78
C SER A 177 24.14 1.65 -0.35
N ILE A 178 23.96 2.84 -0.93
CA ILE A 178 22.79 3.71 -0.74
C ILE A 178 21.48 2.94 -0.83
N LYS A 179 21.42 1.94 -1.73
CA LYS A 179 20.28 1.05 -1.89
C LYS A 179 19.93 0.28 -0.60
N SER A 180 20.94 -0.21 0.11
CA SER A 180 20.74 -0.96 1.36
C SER A 180 20.19 -0.09 2.50
N GLU A 181 20.51 1.20 2.52
CA GLU A 181 19.94 2.15 3.49
C GLU A 181 18.50 2.51 3.15
N PHE A 182 18.18 2.67 1.85
CA PHE A 182 16.79 2.85 1.44
C PHE A 182 15.91 1.64 1.76
N ASP A 183 16.44 0.42 1.59
CA ASP A 183 15.72 -0.81 1.94
C ASP A 183 15.51 -0.92 3.46
N LYS A 184 16.49 -0.50 4.27
CA LYS A 184 16.34 -0.41 5.73
C LYS A 184 15.28 0.62 6.12
N LEU A 185 15.28 1.80 5.48
CA LEU A 185 14.28 2.84 5.73
C LEU A 185 12.87 2.40 5.33
N SER A 186 12.74 1.78 4.15
CA SER A 186 11.48 1.21 3.67
C SER A 186 10.93 0.19 4.67
N LYS A 187 11.78 -0.72 5.16
CA LYS A 187 11.39 -1.72 6.17
C LYS A 187 11.08 -1.12 7.54
N SER A 188 11.80 -0.10 7.98
CA SER A 188 11.61 0.50 9.31
C SER A 188 10.34 1.35 9.40
N LEU A 189 9.92 1.97 8.30
CA LEU A 189 8.69 2.75 8.23
C LEU A 189 7.47 1.88 7.92
N SER A 190 7.65 0.79 7.17
CA SER A 190 6.55 -0.11 6.80
C SER A 190 6.03 -0.90 7.99
N ILE A 191 4.71 -0.83 8.24
CA ILE A 191 4.03 -1.53 9.31
C ILE A 191 2.88 -2.35 8.71
N ALA A 192 2.87 -3.67 8.94
CA ALA A 192 1.83 -4.57 8.43
C ALA A 192 1.52 -4.35 6.92
N ALA A 193 0.28 -4.00 6.58
CA ALA A 193 -0.16 -3.71 5.21
C ALA A 193 0.11 -2.26 4.74
N HIS A 194 0.68 -1.41 5.59
CA HIS A 194 1.11 -0.06 5.26
C HIS A 194 2.58 -0.08 4.81
N LYS A 195 2.84 0.24 3.54
CA LYS A 195 4.18 0.12 2.94
C LYS A 195 4.76 1.48 2.58
N PHE A 196 6.02 1.67 2.95
CA PHE A 196 6.84 2.82 2.57
C PHE A 196 7.83 2.41 1.49
N ILE A 197 7.81 3.07 0.33
CA ILE A 197 8.45 2.58 -0.89
C ILE A 197 9.56 3.56 -1.34
N CYS A 198 10.71 3.56 -0.65
CA CYS A 198 11.86 4.43 -0.93
C CYS A 198 12.55 4.15 -2.27
N SER A 199 12.81 2.86 -2.52
CA SER A 199 13.59 2.33 -3.63
C SER A 199 12.71 1.33 -4.32
N ILE A 200 12.37 1.60 -5.58
CA ILE A 200 11.62 0.64 -6.38
C ILE A 200 12.63 -0.03 -7.28
N SER A 201 13.24 -1.10 -6.75
CA SER A 201 14.02 -1.95 -7.63
C SER A 201 13.07 -2.85 -8.42
N THR A 202 13.45 -3.13 -9.67
CA THR A 202 12.71 -4.06 -10.52
C THR A 202 12.63 -5.45 -9.90
N TYR A 203 13.60 -5.80 -9.06
CA TYR A 203 13.60 -7.02 -8.25
C TYR A 203 12.45 -7.04 -7.24
N ASP A 204 12.20 -5.94 -6.52
CA ASP A 204 11.09 -5.87 -5.56
C ASP A 204 9.73 -5.96 -6.26
N LEU A 205 9.62 -5.38 -7.47
CA LEU A 205 8.45 -5.55 -8.32
C LEU A 205 8.27 -7.00 -8.75
N GLY A 206 9.35 -7.67 -9.18
CA GLY A 206 9.32 -9.10 -9.50
C GLY A 206 8.82 -9.93 -8.33
N LEU A 207 9.37 -9.70 -7.13
CA LEU A 207 8.97 -10.41 -5.91
C LEU A 207 7.49 -10.16 -5.55
N LEU A 208 7.01 -8.92 -5.67
CA LEU A 208 5.60 -8.58 -5.48
C LEU A 208 4.72 -9.37 -6.45
N LEU A 209 5.06 -9.38 -7.74
CA LEU A 209 4.26 -10.06 -8.77
C LEU A 209 4.25 -11.57 -8.59
N VAL A 210 5.40 -12.18 -8.30
CA VAL A 210 5.50 -13.61 -8.00
C VAL A 210 4.63 -13.95 -6.78
N SER A 211 4.72 -13.17 -5.71
CA SER A 211 3.91 -13.37 -4.51
C SER A 211 2.41 -13.25 -4.78
N ARG A 212 1.99 -12.22 -5.54
CA ARG A 212 0.57 -12.01 -5.88
C ARG A 212 0.05 -13.09 -6.83
N TYR A 213 0.87 -13.54 -7.77
CA TYR A 213 0.51 -14.61 -8.69
C TYR A 213 0.39 -15.94 -7.95
N ALA A 214 1.34 -16.25 -7.07
CA ALA A 214 1.29 -17.43 -6.21
C ALA A 214 0.02 -17.45 -5.35
N HIS A 215 -0.31 -16.33 -4.70
CA HIS A 215 -1.53 -16.21 -3.91
C HIS A 215 -2.81 -16.39 -4.75
N ALA A 216 -2.86 -15.80 -5.96
CA ALA A 216 -3.99 -16.00 -6.88
C ALA A 216 -4.11 -17.46 -7.31
N SER A 217 -2.98 -18.11 -7.61
CA SER A 217 -2.93 -19.52 -8.01
C SER A 217 -3.32 -20.46 -6.87
N GLU A 218 -2.85 -20.20 -5.65
CA GLU A 218 -3.19 -20.96 -4.44
C GLU A 218 -4.69 -20.92 -4.17
N LYS A 219 -5.27 -19.71 -4.14
CA LYS A 219 -6.72 -19.53 -3.96
C LYS A 219 -7.54 -20.22 -5.05
N THR A 220 -7.07 -20.17 -6.30
CA THR A 220 -7.72 -20.89 -7.41
C THR A 220 -7.63 -22.41 -7.23
N ASN A 221 -6.48 -22.91 -6.77
CA ASN A 221 -6.27 -24.34 -6.56
C ASN A 221 -7.04 -24.87 -5.35
N GLU A 222 -7.15 -24.10 -4.26
CA GLU A 222 -8.00 -24.44 -3.11
C GLU A 222 -9.47 -24.61 -3.51
N GLU A 223 -10.00 -23.67 -4.29
CA GLU A 223 -11.37 -23.74 -4.80
C GLU A 223 -11.55 -24.93 -5.76
N PHE A 224 -10.55 -25.21 -6.59
CA PHE A 224 -10.56 -26.40 -7.46
C PHE A 224 -10.52 -27.72 -6.67
N LEU A 225 -9.74 -27.79 -5.58
CA LEU A 225 -9.69 -28.96 -4.70
C LEU A 225 -11.01 -29.15 -3.96
N ARG A 226 -11.59 -28.09 -3.39
CA ARG A 226 -12.94 -28.12 -2.79
C ARG A 226 -13.97 -28.64 -3.77
N PHE A 227 -13.92 -28.15 -5.01
CA PHE A 227 -14.76 -28.64 -6.09
C PHE A 227 -14.54 -30.14 -6.34
N SER A 228 -13.30 -30.60 -6.51
CA SER A 228 -12.97 -32.00 -6.75
C SER A 228 -13.49 -32.92 -5.64
N THR A 229 -13.37 -32.53 -4.38
CA THR A 229 -13.91 -33.29 -3.23
C THR A 229 -15.43 -33.36 -3.24
N LEU A 230 -16.12 -32.24 -3.52
CA LEU A 230 -17.58 -32.24 -3.67
C LEU A 230 -18.04 -33.15 -4.81
N MET A 231 -17.28 -33.20 -5.91
CA MET A 231 -17.58 -34.07 -7.04
C MET A 231 -17.42 -35.54 -6.69
N SER A 232 -16.31 -35.94 -6.07
CA SER A 232 -16.10 -37.32 -5.64
C SER A 232 -17.21 -37.80 -4.70
N ASN A 233 -17.61 -36.97 -3.73
CA ASN A 233 -18.68 -37.31 -2.80
C ASN A 233 -20.05 -37.47 -3.49
N GLN A 234 -20.37 -36.63 -4.48
CA GLN A 234 -21.61 -36.78 -5.25
C GLN A 234 -21.58 -38.04 -6.10
N ILE A 235 -20.48 -38.33 -6.79
CA ILE A 235 -20.33 -39.53 -7.64
C ILE A 235 -20.39 -40.81 -6.81
N GLU A 236 -19.77 -40.83 -5.62
CA GLU A 236 -19.83 -41.98 -4.71
C GLU A 236 -21.23 -42.22 -4.15
N GLY A 237 -21.95 -41.16 -3.76
CA GLY A 237 -23.35 -41.27 -3.32
C GLY A 237 -24.31 -41.78 -4.41
N ILE A 238 -23.97 -41.59 -5.69
CA ILE A 238 -24.76 -42.05 -6.83
C ILE A 238 -24.46 -43.52 -7.18
N LYS A 239 -23.23 -44.00 -6.96
CA LYS A 239 -22.88 -45.42 -7.18
C LYS A 239 -23.67 -46.38 -6.29
N SER A 240 -24.22 -45.90 -5.17
CA SER A 240 -25.06 -46.71 -4.26
C SER A 240 -26.52 -46.85 -4.71
N ASP A 241 -27.04 -45.96 -5.58
CA ASP A 241 -28.43 -45.98 -6.06
C ASP A 241 -28.48 -46.37 -7.55
N ILE A 242 -28.30 -47.67 -7.84
CA ILE A 242 -28.33 -48.18 -9.21
C ILE A 242 -29.78 -48.43 -9.64
N GLN A 243 -30.45 -47.37 -10.10
CA GLN A 243 -31.48 -47.37 -11.16
C GLN A 243 -31.47 -45.98 -11.83
N SER A 244 -30.48 -45.71 -12.68
CA SER A 244 -30.24 -44.36 -13.22
C SER A 244 -31.26 -43.96 -14.30
N ASP A 245 -32.10 -42.98 -13.99
CA ASP A 245 -32.90 -42.26 -14.99
C ASP A 245 -32.00 -41.34 -15.85
N GLN A 246 -32.22 -41.30 -17.18
CA GLN A 246 -31.46 -40.41 -18.09
C GLN A 246 -31.53 -38.93 -17.68
N GLN A 247 -32.62 -38.52 -17.03
CA GLN A 247 -32.79 -37.16 -16.54
C GLN A 247 -31.84 -36.83 -15.37
N GLU A 248 -31.53 -37.79 -14.52
CA GLU A 248 -30.64 -37.60 -13.37
C GLU A 248 -29.19 -37.36 -13.82
N ALA A 249 -28.72 -38.15 -14.79
CA ALA A 249 -27.41 -37.98 -15.42
C ALA A 249 -27.26 -36.61 -16.10
N LEU A 250 -28.30 -36.12 -16.78
CA LEU A 250 -28.30 -34.80 -17.43
C LEU A 250 -28.23 -33.67 -16.38
N THR A 251 -28.93 -33.83 -15.26
CA THR A 251 -28.94 -32.86 -14.17
C THR A 251 -27.57 -32.75 -13.51
N ILE A 252 -26.86 -33.87 -13.35
CA ILE A 252 -25.50 -33.93 -12.83
C ILE A 252 -24.51 -33.26 -13.78
N LEU A 253 -24.57 -33.56 -15.09
CA LEU A 253 -23.74 -32.91 -16.10
C LEU A 253 -23.93 -31.38 -16.11
N THR A 254 -25.17 -30.93 -15.93
CA THR A 254 -25.48 -29.49 -15.88
C THR A 254 -24.88 -28.84 -14.62
N LYS A 255 -24.99 -29.48 -13.45
CA LYS A 255 -24.37 -29.01 -12.20
C LYS A 255 -22.83 -28.98 -12.31
N LEU A 256 -22.23 -29.99 -12.93
CA LEU A 256 -20.80 -30.07 -13.22
C LEU A 256 -20.33 -28.90 -14.10
N GLN A 257 -21.06 -28.63 -15.18
CA GLN A 257 -20.76 -27.51 -16.07
C GLN A 257 -20.88 -26.17 -15.36
N GLN A 258 -21.95 -25.96 -14.57
CA GLN A 258 -22.14 -24.73 -13.79
C GLN A 258 -21.01 -24.51 -12.79
N ALA A 259 -20.60 -25.55 -12.06
CA ALA A 259 -19.52 -25.45 -11.09
C ALA A 259 -18.15 -25.22 -11.75
N ASN A 260 -17.84 -25.89 -12.87
CA ASN A 260 -16.61 -25.64 -13.63
C ASN A 260 -16.57 -24.19 -14.15
N ASN A 261 -17.69 -23.69 -14.69
CA ASN A 261 -17.80 -22.31 -15.13
C ASN A 261 -17.59 -21.33 -13.97
N ALA A 262 -18.08 -21.63 -12.76
CA ALA A 262 -17.87 -20.80 -11.58
C ALA A 262 -16.38 -20.74 -11.17
N VAL A 263 -15.67 -21.88 -11.19
CA VAL A 263 -14.23 -21.93 -10.88
C VAL A 263 -13.43 -21.13 -11.92
N ASN A 264 -13.73 -21.29 -13.20
CA ASN A 264 -13.06 -20.52 -14.27
C ASN A 264 -13.36 -19.02 -14.16
N SER A 265 -14.60 -18.64 -13.89
CA SER A 265 -14.97 -17.24 -13.63
C SER A 265 -14.18 -16.67 -12.45
N LYS A 266 -14.00 -17.45 -11.37
CA LYS A 266 -13.25 -16.99 -10.20
C LYS A 266 -11.76 -16.82 -10.49
N ARG A 267 -11.18 -17.74 -11.27
CA ARG A 267 -9.81 -17.63 -11.76
C ARG A 267 -9.63 -16.36 -12.58
N ASP A 268 -10.55 -16.08 -13.50
CA ASP A 268 -10.50 -14.89 -14.34
C ASP A 268 -10.60 -13.60 -13.52
N GLU A 269 -11.44 -13.57 -12.48
CA GLU A 269 -11.49 -12.46 -11.51
C GLU A 269 -10.15 -12.24 -10.81
N LEU A 270 -9.51 -13.30 -10.29
CA LEU A 270 -8.25 -13.20 -9.56
C LEU A 270 -7.06 -12.82 -10.48
N LEU A 271 -7.10 -13.19 -11.75
CA LEU A 271 -6.06 -12.87 -12.73
C LEU A 271 -6.33 -11.58 -13.51
N LYS A 272 -7.52 -10.97 -13.37
CA LYS A 272 -7.90 -9.71 -14.01
C LYS A 272 -6.85 -8.59 -13.80
N PRO A 273 -6.27 -8.38 -12.60
CA PRO A 273 -5.26 -7.34 -12.41
C PRO A 273 -4.01 -7.54 -13.26
N PHE A 274 -3.56 -8.78 -13.45
CA PHE A 274 -2.41 -9.11 -14.31
C PHE A 274 -2.69 -8.79 -15.78
N LYS A 275 -3.91 -9.12 -16.26
CA LYS A 275 -4.32 -8.82 -17.63
C LYS A 275 -4.35 -7.32 -17.90
N ILE A 276 -4.96 -6.54 -17.01
CA ILE A 276 -5.03 -5.08 -17.14
C ILE A 276 -3.62 -4.47 -17.06
N LEU A 277 -2.78 -4.95 -16.15
CA LEU A 277 -1.40 -4.50 -16.03
C LEU A 277 -0.63 -4.72 -17.35
N SER A 278 -0.75 -5.91 -17.94
CA SER A 278 -0.15 -6.24 -19.24
C SER A 278 -0.62 -5.29 -20.35
N GLU A 279 -1.93 -5.06 -20.47
CA GLU A 279 -2.50 -4.15 -21.47
C GLU A 279 -2.00 -2.70 -21.29
N LEU A 280 -1.87 -2.24 -20.04
CA LEU A 280 -1.34 -0.91 -19.74
C LEU A 280 0.16 -0.80 -20.00
N VAL A 281 0.95 -1.82 -19.71
CA VAL A 281 2.38 -1.85 -20.05
C VAL A 281 2.57 -1.69 -21.56
N ILE A 282 1.81 -2.45 -22.36
CA ILE A 282 1.85 -2.36 -23.83
C ILE A 282 1.46 -0.95 -24.30
N LYS A 283 0.41 -0.37 -23.72
CA LYS A 283 -0.12 0.92 -24.16
C LYS A 283 0.72 2.12 -23.72
N VAL A 284 1.28 2.07 -22.51
CA VAL A 284 1.97 3.20 -21.87
C VAL A 284 3.47 3.16 -22.13
N LEU A 285 4.10 2.00 -21.91
CA LEU A 285 5.54 1.81 -22.07
C LEU A 285 5.92 1.34 -23.48
N ARG A 286 4.95 0.91 -24.30
CA ARG A 286 5.15 0.46 -25.69
C ARG A 286 6.02 -0.79 -25.84
N TYR A 287 6.15 -1.58 -24.78
CA TYR A 287 6.79 -2.89 -24.81
C TYR A 287 5.74 -4.00 -24.80
N LYS A 288 5.94 -5.04 -25.61
CA LYS A 288 5.07 -6.22 -25.64
C LYS A 288 5.14 -7.05 -24.36
N GLY A 289 6.31 -7.03 -23.71
CA GLY A 289 6.48 -7.60 -22.39
C GLY A 289 7.68 -7.01 -21.67
N ILE A 290 7.69 -7.15 -20.34
CA ILE A 290 8.78 -6.73 -19.46
C ILE A 290 9.14 -7.91 -18.57
N LYS A 291 10.41 -8.31 -18.61
CA LYS A 291 10.97 -9.35 -17.75
C LYS A 291 11.52 -8.74 -16.47
N LEU A 292 10.95 -9.15 -15.34
CA LEU A 292 11.31 -8.82 -13.96
C LEU A 292 11.88 -10.07 -13.30
N ASP A 293 13.16 -10.33 -13.53
CA ASP A 293 13.86 -11.54 -13.08
C ASP A 293 13.13 -12.82 -13.48
N ASP A 294 12.41 -13.45 -12.53
CA ASP A 294 11.66 -14.70 -12.70
C ASP A 294 10.21 -14.50 -13.18
N PHE A 295 9.76 -13.27 -13.32
CA PHE A 295 8.40 -12.94 -13.76
C PHE A 295 8.41 -12.17 -15.08
N VAL A 296 7.43 -12.42 -15.95
CA VAL A 296 7.23 -11.64 -17.17
C VAL A 296 5.83 -11.03 -17.17
N ILE A 297 5.76 -9.71 -17.30
CA ILE A 297 4.51 -9.02 -17.58
C ILE A 297 4.34 -8.98 -19.10
N GLY A 298 3.23 -9.48 -19.62
CA GLY A 298 2.93 -9.49 -21.06
C GLY A 298 3.53 -10.68 -21.81
N GLU A 299 3.96 -10.45 -23.05
CA GLU A 299 4.47 -11.51 -23.91
C GLU A 299 5.93 -11.85 -23.60
N SER A 300 6.24 -13.14 -23.48
CA SER A 300 7.60 -13.62 -23.17
C SER A 300 8.59 -13.52 -24.33
N THR A 301 8.12 -13.67 -25.57
CA THR A 301 8.97 -13.76 -26.76
C THR A 301 9.74 -12.49 -27.07
N ASP A 302 9.12 -11.33 -26.84
CA ASP A 302 9.69 -10.00 -27.12
C ASP A 302 9.87 -9.17 -25.82
N ALA A 303 10.02 -9.85 -24.68
CA ALA A 303 10.12 -9.18 -23.38
C ALA A 303 11.46 -8.44 -23.22
N ILE A 304 11.40 -7.14 -22.92
CA ILE A 304 12.59 -6.37 -22.54
C ILE A 304 12.95 -6.64 -21.08
N ASP A 305 14.25 -6.75 -20.79
CA ASP A 305 14.72 -6.83 -19.41
C ASP A 305 14.47 -5.52 -18.67
N SER A 306 13.87 -5.60 -17.49
CA SER A 306 13.51 -4.42 -16.69
C SER A 306 14.72 -3.54 -16.32
N ARG A 307 15.93 -4.11 -16.31
CA ARG A 307 17.19 -3.38 -16.04
C ARG A 307 17.56 -2.41 -17.16
N LEU A 308 16.99 -2.59 -18.35
CA LEU A 308 17.20 -1.71 -19.50
C LEU A 308 16.20 -0.55 -19.55
N LEU A 309 15.19 -0.56 -18.68
CA LEU A 309 14.23 0.54 -18.57
C LEU A 309 14.89 1.79 -17.99
N SER A 310 14.54 2.95 -18.53
CA SER A 310 14.88 4.24 -17.96
C SER A 310 14.26 4.43 -16.57
N ALA A 311 14.81 5.33 -15.77
CA ALA A 311 14.29 5.61 -14.42
C ALA A 311 12.80 6.03 -14.44
N GLY A 312 12.38 6.79 -15.45
CA GLY A 312 10.98 7.16 -15.64
C GLY A 312 10.07 5.98 -15.97
N GLU A 313 10.54 5.03 -16.79
CA GLU A 313 9.81 3.80 -17.12
C GLU A 313 9.68 2.89 -15.91
N GLN A 314 10.75 2.72 -15.13
CA GLN A 314 10.73 1.96 -13.88
C GLN A 314 9.75 2.58 -12.87
N GLN A 315 9.75 3.91 -12.75
CA GLN A 315 8.82 4.63 -11.89
C GLN A 315 7.37 4.45 -12.35
N MET A 316 7.08 4.62 -13.66
CA MET A 316 5.74 4.38 -14.21
C MET A 316 5.29 2.93 -13.99
N LEU A 317 6.15 1.95 -14.29
CA LEU A 317 5.89 0.54 -14.08
C LEU A 317 5.55 0.25 -12.62
N SER A 318 6.28 0.86 -11.69
CA SER A 318 6.02 0.69 -10.27
C SER A 318 4.63 1.16 -9.86
N PHE A 319 4.20 2.34 -10.30
CA PHE A 319 2.87 2.84 -9.99
C PHE A 319 1.79 1.92 -10.54
N LEU A 320 1.98 1.41 -11.77
CA LEU A 320 1.05 0.45 -12.37
C LEU A 320 1.01 -0.86 -11.59
N CYS A 321 2.14 -1.44 -11.20
CA CYS A 321 2.20 -2.68 -10.44
C CYS A 321 1.52 -2.53 -9.07
N TYR A 322 1.93 -1.54 -8.28
CA TYR A 322 1.37 -1.35 -6.94
C TYR A 322 -0.12 -1.04 -6.98
N ASN A 323 -0.57 -0.18 -7.89
CA ASN A 323 -2.00 0.12 -8.02
C ASN A 323 -2.85 -1.06 -8.51
N ALA A 324 -2.26 -2.01 -9.26
CA ALA A 324 -2.97 -3.22 -9.70
C ALA A 324 -3.25 -4.21 -8.55
N PHE A 325 -2.34 -4.32 -7.58
CA PHE A 325 -2.36 -5.41 -6.58
C PHE A 325 -2.69 -4.96 -5.16
N TYR A 326 -2.94 -3.67 -4.98
CA TYR A 326 -3.46 -3.12 -3.75
C TYR A 326 -4.88 -2.62 -4.04
N GLU A 327 -5.81 -3.01 -3.19
CA GLU A 327 -7.24 -2.68 -3.28
C GLU A 327 -7.66 -2.02 -1.98
N ASP A 328 -8.64 -1.11 -2.06
CA ASP A 328 -9.15 -0.32 -0.94
C ASP A 328 -8.06 0.39 -0.13
N SER A 329 -6.94 0.73 -0.77
CA SER A 329 -5.78 1.37 -0.17
C SER A 329 -5.75 2.89 -0.39
N VAL A 330 -5.14 3.61 0.55
CA VAL A 330 -4.75 5.02 0.34
C VAL A 330 -3.31 5.06 -0.18
N ILE A 331 -3.09 5.67 -1.35
CA ILE A 331 -1.80 5.77 -2.03
C ILE A 331 -1.33 7.22 -2.01
N PHE A 332 -0.25 7.48 -1.29
CA PHE A 332 0.42 8.78 -1.24
C PHE A 332 1.55 8.80 -2.26
N ILE A 333 1.62 9.85 -3.07
CA ILE A 333 2.69 10.04 -4.05
C ILE A 333 3.22 11.46 -3.96
N ASP A 334 4.50 11.60 -3.64
CA ASP A 334 5.18 12.89 -3.51
C ASP A 334 6.09 13.15 -4.71
N GLU A 335 5.89 14.29 -5.37
CA GLU A 335 6.55 14.73 -6.60
C GLU A 335 6.68 13.62 -7.68
N PRO A 336 5.55 13.04 -8.16
CA PRO A 336 5.57 12.02 -9.21
C PRO A 336 6.24 12.48 -10.51
N GLU A 337 6.36 13.79 -10.75
CA GLU A 337 6.92 14.38 -11.97
C GLU A 337 8.43 14.24 -12.14
N LEU A 338 9.20 13.99 -11.07
CA LEU A 338 10.67 14.16 -11.07
C LEU A 338 11.44 13.32 -12.09
N SER A 339 10.89 12.19 -12.54
CA SER A 339 11.51 11.32 -13.54
C SER A 339 10.62 11.07 -14.77
N LEU A 340 9.44 11.69 -14.83
CA LEU A 340 8.47 11.47 -15.90
C LEU A 340 8.51 12.58 -16.93
N HIS A 341 8.48 12.23 -18.22
CA HIS A 341 8.28 13.20 -19.29
C HIS A 341 6.88 13.85 -19.18
N ALA A 342 6.72 15.09 -19.66
CA ALA A 342 5.48 15.86 -19.53
C ALA A 342 4.23 15.10 -20.02
N ASP A 343 4.34 14.34 -21.10
CA ASP A 343 3.23 13.53 -21.61
C ASP A 343 2.81 12.39 -20.68
N TRP A 344 3.76 11.82 -19.94
CA TRP A 344 3.48 10.80 -18.93
C TRP A 344 2.88 11.43 -17.68
N GLN A 345 3.36 12.61 -17.27
CA GLN A 345 2.73 13.38 -16.18
C GLN A 345 1.24 13.63 -16.47
N ARG A 346 0.91 14.07 -17.69
CA ARG A 346 -0.49 14.29 -18.13
C ARG A 346 -1.35 13.02 -18.10
N ARG A 347 -0.76 11.84 -18.29
CA ARG A 347 -1.51 10.59 -18.49
C ARG A 347 -1.43 9.65 -17.28
N LEU A 348 -0.58 9.93 -16.30
CA LEU A 348 -0.28 9.06 -15.15
C LEU A 348 -1.56 8.59 -14.45
N PHE A 349 -2.29 9.51 -13.84
CA PHE A 349 -3.49 9.15 -13.06
C PHE A 349 -4.63 8.66 -13.95
N ALA A 350 -4.77 9.17 -15.18
CA ALA A 350 -5.72 8.62 -16.14
C ALA A 350 -5.42 7.15 -16.52
N ASN A 351 -4.18 6.69 -16.43
CA ASN A 351 -3.81 5.30 -16.63
C ASN A 351 -3.99 4.48 -15.36
N LEU A 352 -3.64 5.02 -14.19
CA LEU A 352 -3.85 4.35 -12.90
C LEU A 352 -5.34 4.09 -12.66
N MET A 353 -6.20 5.08 -12.91
CA MET A 353 -7.66 4.92 -12.74
C MET A 353 -8.29 3.90 -13.70
N LYS A 354 -7.66 3.59 -14.85
CA LYS A 354 -8.13 2.51 -15.75
C LYS A 354 -7.94 1.12 -15.17
N GLN A 355 -7.12 0.97 -14.13
CA GLN A 355 -6.95 -0.31 -13.44
C GLN A 355 -8.18 -0.70 -12.64
N GLN A 356 -9.17 0.21 -12.53
CA GLN A 356 -10.40 0.01 -11.76
C GLN A 356 -10.12 -0.39 -10.31
N SER A 357 -8.99 0.06 -9.77
CA SER A 357 -8.69 -0.10 -8.36
C SER A 357 -9.63 0.79 -7.56
N SER A 358 -10.07 0.30 -6.41
CA SER A 358 -10.84 1.09 -5.44
C SER A 358 -9.92 1.98 -4.58
N ASN A 359 -8.71 2.29 -5.06
CA ASN A 359 -7.71 3.05 -4.31
C ASN A 359 -8.02 4.55 -4.28
N GLN A 360 -7.56 5.24 -3.24
CA GLN A 360 -7.60 6.70 -3.13
C GLN A 360 -6.18 7.25 -3.29
N PHE A 361 -6.00 8.24 -4.15
CA PHE A 361 -4.72 8.89 -4.39
C PHE A 361 -4.65 10.23 -3.66
N ILE A 362 -3.58 10.43 -2.89
CA ILE A 362 -3.22 11.71 -2.28
C ILE A 362 -1.86 12.11 -2.85
N VAL A 363 -1.83 13.15 -3.69
CA VAL A 363 -0.68 13.44 -4.55
C VAL A 363 -0.18 14.83 -4.25
N ALA A 364 1.08 14.97 -3.85
CA ALA A 364 1.75 16.27 -3.79
C ALA A 364 2.52 16.49 -5.09
N THR A 365 2.29 17.64 -5.74
CA THR A 365 2.97 17.95 -7.01
C THR A 365 3.17 19.44 -7.19
N HIS A 366 4.21 19.78 -7.93
CA HIS A 366 4.47 21.11 -8.48
C HIS A 366 4.17 21.18 -9.98
N SER A 367 3.81 20.06 -10.61
CA SER A 367 3.65 19.99 -12.05
C SER A 367 2.30 20.52 -12.52
N PRO A 368 2.27 21.59 -13.35
CA PRO A 368 1.04 22.06 -13.98
C PRO A 368 0.42 21.01 -14.90
N PHE A 369 1.19 20.04 -15.39
CA PHE A 369 0.66 18.97 -16.24
C PHE A 369 -0.19 17.96 -15.47
N ILE A 370 -0.08 17.94 -14.13
CA ILE A 370 -0.86 17.07 -13.25
C ILE A 370 -2.04 17.85 -12.68
N TYR A 371 -1.79 18.93 -11.92
CA TYR A 371 -2.88 19.59 -11.19
C TYR A 371 -3.92 20.27 -12.10
N SER A 372 -3.52 20.76 -13.29
CA SER A 372 -4.48 21.38 -14.23
C SER A 372 -5.57 20.43 -14.73
N LYS A 373 -5.39 19.12 -14.61
CA LYS A 373 -6.39 18.11 -14.98
C LYS A 373 -7.40 17.81 -13.88
N TYR A 374 -7.10 18.23 -12.65
CA TYR A 374 -7.85 17.88 -11.44
C TYR A 374 -8.10 19.15 -10.61
N SER A 375 -8.38 20.27 -11.27
CA SER A 375 -8.61 21.57 -10.62
C SER A 375 -9.81 21.55 -9.66
N ASP A 376 -10.78 20.68 -9.91
CA ASP A 376 -11.93 20.42 -9.04
C ASP A 376 -11.58 19.61 -7.78
N LYS A 377 -10.37 19.04 -7.72
CA LYS A 377 -9.86 18.17 -6.64
C LYS A 377 -8.51 18.63 -6.10
N GLU A 378 -8.21 19.91 -6.34
CA GLU A 378 -6.99 20.56 -5.91
C GLU A 378 -7.12 21.03 -4.46
N ILE A 379 -6.13 20.71 -3.64
CA ILE A 379 -6.00 21.15 -2.26
C ILE A 379 -4.80 22.09 -2.21
N ILE A 380 -5.06 23.39 -2.07
CA ILE A 380 -4.03 24.42 -2.08
C ILE A 380 -3.52 24.63 -0.65
N LEU A 381 -2.23 24.41 -0.43
CA LEU A 381 -1.54 24.81 0.79
C LEU A 381 -0.92 26.20 0.60
N SER A 382 -1.57 27.22 1.15
CA SER A 382 -1.07 28.60 1.23
C SER A 382 -0.62 28.97 2.65
N GLU A 383 0.37 29.85 2.75
CA GLU A 383 0.75 30.51 4.00
C GLU A 383 -0.25 31.63 4.32
N GLU A 384 -1.52 31.33 4.55
CA GLU A 384 -2.42 32.33 5.13
C GLU A 384 -2.54 32.08 6.62
N LYS A 385 -1.78 32.87 7.40
CA LYS A 385 -2.30 33.32 8.69
C LYS A 385 -3.55 34.12 8.33
N GLY A 386 -4.73 33.60 8.70
CA GLY A 386 -5.97 34.36 8.57
C GLY A 386 -5.79 35.78 9.08
N GLU A 387 -6.32 36.73 8.32
CA GLU A 387 -6.44 38.14 8.72
C GLU A 387 -7.24 38.29 10.03
#